data_AF-A0A7W9PZQ5-F1
#
_entry.id   AF-A0A7W9PZQ5-F1
#
_cell.length_a   1.000
_cell.length_b   1.000
_cell.length_c   1.000
_cell.angle_alpha   90.00
_cell.angle_beta   90.00
_cell.angle_gamma   90.00
#
_symmetry.space_group_name_H-M   'P 1'
#
loop_
_entity.id
_entity.type
_entity.pdbx_description
1 polymer ?
#
loop_
_entity_poly.entity_id
_entity_poly.type
_entity_poly.pdbx_seq_one_letter_code
_entity_poly.pdbx_strand_id
1 'polypeptide(L)'
;MRFGILGPVEIHTDDGVPLEPGGPRPRALLTLLLDAGPAGCTLVVGPDAVDAHRFALLAAEGRAALAAGDPPRAVGLLRDALALWRGPALPDLPDGHADRVRLTELRPAVVRDRIRDFAKGCQKISGNAGPFFAPATERRIRSRDRVYRLLGSRLPAGFFQRLTEKAATAIELREYPA
;
A
#
# COMPACT_ATOMS: atom_id res chain seq x y z
N MET A 1 -10.59 -13.35 21.89
CA MET A 1 -9.70 -12.21 22.13
C MET A 1 -9.01 -11.85 20.82
N ARG A 2 -8.82 -10.56 20.53
CA ARG A 2 -8.13 -10.04 19.35
C ARG A 2 -7.02 -9.08 19.75
N PHE A 3 -5.93 -9.09 19.00
CA PHE A 3 -4.71 -8.35 19.26
C PHE A 3 -4.32 -7.54 18.03
N GLY A 4 -4.03 -6.27 18.27
CA GLY A 4 -3.60 -5.31 17.27
C GLY A 4 -2.14 -4.97 17.45
N ILE A 5 -1.29 -5.30 16.48
CA ILE A 5 0.15 -4.99 16.51
C ILE A 5 0.64 -4.26 15.24
N LEU A 6 -0.25 -4.03 14.26
CA LEU A 6 0.00 -3.19 13.08
C LEU A 6 -0.27 -1.70 13.38
N GLY A 7 0.30 -1.22 14.48
CA GLY A 7 0.06 0.10 15.06
C GLY A 7 0.32 0.05 16.58
N PRO A 8 -0.12 1.06 17.35
CA PRO A 8 -0.14 0.97 18.81
C PRO A 8 -0.82 -0.34 19.27
N VAL A 9 -0.25 -0.97 20.30
CA VAL A 9 -0.74 -2.28 20.77
C VAL A 9 -2.14 -2.13 21.36
N GLU A 10 -3.10 -2.86 20.81
CA GLU A 10 -4.49 -2.89 21.28
C GLU A 10 -4.92 -4.33 21.55
N ILE A 11 -5.70 -4.53 22.61
CA ILE A 11 -6.33 -5.82 22.92
C ILE A 11 -7.83 -5.61 22.92
N HIS A 12 -8.58 -6.51 22.28
CA HIS A 12 -10.03 -6.52 22.32
C HIS A 12 -10.53 -7.89 22.80
N THR A 13 -11.54 -7.88 23.64
CA THR A 13 -12.30 -9.10 23.99
C THR A 13 -13.09 -9.62 22.79
N ASP A 14 -13.63 -10.84 22.87
CA ASP A 14 -14.51 -11.36 21.82
C ASP A 14 -15.79 -10.52 21.65
N ASP A 15 -16.21 -9.86 22.73
CA ASP A 15 -17.34 -8.93 22.75
C ASP A 15 -16.97 -7.53 22.20
N GLY A 16 -15.72 -7.33 21.76
CA GLY A 16 -15.24 -6.08 21.18
C GLY A 16 -14.84 -4.99 22.18
N VAL A 17 -14.92 -5.28 23.49
CA VAL A 17 -14.50 -4.33 24.53
C VAL A 17 -12.97 -4.18 24.49
N PRO A 18 -12.43 -2.94 24.38
CA PRO A 18 -11.00 -2.70 24.42
C PRO A 18 -10.45 -2.95 25.83
N LEU A 19 -9.31 -3.61 25.90
CA LEU A 19 -8.53 -3.82 27.10
C LEU A 19 -7.24 -3.01 26.99
N GLU A 20 -6.99 -2.16 27.97
CA GLU A 20 -5.75 -1.40 28.08
C GLU A 20 -4.59 -2.37 28.41
N PRO A 21 -3.61 -2.56 27.51
CA PRO A 21 -2.53 -3.49 27.72
C PRO A 21 -1.54 -3.03 28.82
N GLY A 22 -1.76 -1.85 29.40
CA GLY A 22 -0.90 -1.25 30.42
C GLY A 22 0.22 -0.38 29.83
N GLY A 23 1.25 -0.13 30.63
CA GLY A 23 2.40 0.69 30.24
C GLY A 23 3.23 0.11 29.09
N PRO A 24 4.26 0.84 28.61
CA PRO A 24 5.08 0.43 27.47
C PRO A 24 5.79 -0.92 27.66
N ARG A 25 6.14 -1.29 28.90
CA ARG A 25 6.78 -2.58 29.22
C ARG A 25 5.82 -3.78 29.06
N PRO A 26 4.60 -3.77 29.65
CA PRO A 26 3.55 -4.76 29.35
C PRO A 26 3.22 -4.89 27.86
N ARG A 27 3.13 -3.77 27.12
CA ARG A 27 2.88 -3.78 25.67
C ARG A 27 3.98 -4.45 24.87
N ALA A 28 5.25 -4.12 25.15
CA ALA A 28 6.39 -4.76 24.51
C ALA A 28 6.45 -6.27 24.82
N LEU A 29 6.20 -6.67 26.08
CA LEU A 29 6.17 -8.08 26.47
C LEU A 29 5.06 -8.85 25.74
N LEU A 30 3.85 -8.31 25.70
CA LEU A 30 2.73 -8.93 24.99
C LEU A 30 3.05 -9.08 23.50
N THR A 31 3.65 -8.04 22.90
CA THR A 31 4.08 -8.07 21.51
C THR A 31 5.06 -9.22 21.28
N LEU A 32 6.09 -9.37 22.12
CA LEU A 32 7.07 -10.45 22.02
C LEU A 32 6.46 -11.86 22.21
N LEU A 33 5.42 -11.98 23.04
CA LEU A 33 4.73 -13.25 23.30
C LEU A 33 3.78 -13.66 22.16
N LEU A 34 3.19 -12.69 21.47
CA LEU A 34 2.32 -12.90 20.31
C LEU A 34 3.12 -13.15 19.02
N ASP A 35 4.34 -12.64 18.96
CA ASP A 35 5.23 -12.67 17.79
C ASP A 35 6.18 -13.89 17.78
N ALA A 36 6.03 -14.81 18.75
CA ALA A 36 6.83 -16.02 18.92
C ALA A 36 8.36 -15.76 18.95
N GLY A 37 8.83 -15.09 20.00
CA GLY A 37 10.26 -14.94 20.27
C GLY A 37 10.97 -16.22 20.78
N PRO A 38 12.32 -16.25 20.77
CA PRO A 38 13.17 -17.41 21.12
C PRO A 38 13.13 -17.87 22.59
N ALA A 39 12.24 -17.31 23.41
CA ALA A 39 12.14 -17.58 24.84
C ALA A 39 11.19 -18.74 25.21
N GLY A 40 10.60 -19.43 24.23
CA GLY A 40 9.78 -20.63 24.48
C GLY A 40 8.39 -20.38 25.10
N CYS A 41 7.99 -19.11 25.27
CA CYS A 41 6.64 -18.74 25.70
C CYS A 41 5.88 -18.16 24.52
N THR A 42 5.09 -18.99 23.83
CA THR A 42 4.16 -18.52 22.79
C THR A 42 2.78 -18.43 23.39
N LEU A 43 2.14 -17.26 23.25
CA LEU A 43 0.72 -17.14 23.53
C LEU A 43 -0.03 -17.85 22.40
N VAL A 44 -0.63 -19.01 22.68
CA VAL A 44 -1.41 -19.75 21.66
C VAL A 44 -2.73 -19.02 21.46
N VAL A 45 -2.73 -18.14 20.47
CA VAL A 45 -3.92 -17.43 20.00
C VAL A 45 -4.30 -17.97 18.63
N GLY A 46 -5.61 -17.97 18.33
CA GLY A 46 -6.09 -18.41 17.02
C GLY A 46 -5.44 -17.59 15.90
N PRO A 47 -5.25 -18.16 14.69
CA PRO A 47 -4.56 -17.49 13.58
C PRO A 47 -5.23 -16.16 13.16
N ASP A 48 -6.51 -15.97 13.45
CA ASP A 48 -7.26 -14.73 13.16
C ASP A 48 -7.26 -13.73 14.31
N ALA A 49 -6.71 -14.10 15.46
CA ALA A 49 -6.70 -13.27 16.66
C ALA A 49 -5.65 -12.16 16.58
N VAL A 50 -4.62 -12.27 15.73
CA VAL A 50 -3.58 -11.25 15.57
C VAL A 50 -3.70 -10.60 14.19
N ASP A 51 -3.83 -9.27 14.14
CA ASP A 51 -3.98 -8.52 12.89
C ASP A 51 -2.82 -8.74 11.90
N ALA A 52 -1.60 -8.96 12.37
CA ALA A 52 -0.43 -9.29 11.56
C ALA A 52 -0.58 -10.64 10.81
N HIS A 53 -1.12 -11.66 11.46
CA HIS A 53 -1.40 -12.95 10.81
C HIS A 53 -2.52 -12.82 9.78
N ARG A 54 -3.60 -12.12 10.15
CA ARG A 54 -4.72 -11.86 9.23
C ARG A 54 -4.28 -11.03 8.03
N PHE A 55 -3.42 -10.04 8.22
CA PHE A 55 -2.80 -9.27 7.15
C PHE A 55 -2.00 -10.18 6.20
N ALA A 56 -1.17 -11.06 6.73
CA ALA A 56 -0.36 -11.98 5.93
C ALA A 56 -1.24 -12.95 5.12
N LEU A 57 -2.32 -13.47 5.73
CA LEU A 57 -3.28 -14.36 5.07
C LEU A 57 -4.03 -13.64 3.93
N LEU A 58 -4.66 -12.49 4.20
CA LEU A 58 -5.36 -11.70 3.19
C LEU A 58 -4.42 -11.26 2.05
N ALA A 59 -3.17 -10.92 2.37
CA ALA A 59 -2.16 -10.61 1.37
C ALA A 59 -1.81 -11.81 0.47
N ALA A 60 -1.72 -13.01 1.05
CA ALA A 60 -1.46 -14.24 0.30
C ALA A 60 -2.65 -14.59 -0.60
N GLU A 61 -3.88 -14.51 -0.09
CA GLU A 61 -5.09 -14.76 -0.86
C GLU A 61 -5.28 -13.74 -1.99
N GLY A 62 -5.01 -12.46 -1.73
CA GLY A 62 -5.05 -11.41 -2.74
C GLY A 62 -4.07 -11.67 -3.89
N ARG A 63 -2.84 -12.09 -3.57
CA ARG A 63 -1.85 -12.51 -4.59
C ARG A 63 -2.30 -13.75 -5.36
N ALA A 64 -2.90 -14.74 -4.69
CA ALA A 64 -3.44 -15.91 -5.35
C ALA A 64 -4.58 -15.55 -6.31
N ALA A 65 -5.47 -14.63 -5.94
CA ALA A 65 -6.52 -14.11 -6.82
C ALA A 65 -5.95 -13.37 -8.04
N LEU A 66 -4.88 -12.56 -7.87
CA LEU A 66 -4.17 -11.96 -9.01
C LEU A 66 -3.59 -13.03 -9.94
N ALA A 67 -2.97 -14.07 -9.40
CA ALA A 67 -2.41 -15.17 -10.20
C ALA A 67 -3.50 -15.96 -10.93
N ALA A 68 -4.69 -16.06 -10.36
CA ALA A 68 -5.86 -16.68 -10.98
C ALA A 68 -6.59 -15.79 -12.00
N GLY A 69 -6.18 -14.54 -12.18
CA GLY A 69 -6.83 -13.61 -13.12
C GLY A 69 -8.15 -13.04 -12.61
N ASP A 70 -8.33 -12.91 -11.29
CA ASP A 70 -9.48 -12.26 -10.64
C ASP A 70 -9.07 -10.95 -9.92
N PRO A 71 -8.82 -9.85 -10.66
CA PRO A 71 -8.45 -8.56 -10.07
C PRO A 71 -9.50 -7.98 -9.11
N PRO A 72 -10.83 -8.05 -9.36
CA PRO A 72 -11.82 -7.52 -8.43
C PRO A 72 -11.72 -8.14 -7.04
N ARG A 73 -11.61 -9.47 -6.95
CA ARG A 73 -11.42 -10.17 -5.68
C ARG A 73 -10.09 -9.81 -5.02
N ALA A 74 -9.01 -9.78 -5.80
CA ALA A 74 -7.70 -9.41 -5.29
C ALA A 74 -7.69 -8.00 -4.67
N VAL A 75 -8.30 -7.03 -5.35
CA VAL A 75 -8.37 -5.64 -4.87
C VAL A 75 -9.12 -5.55 -3.55
N GLY A 76 -10.23 -6.29 -3.40
CA GLY A 76 -10.98 -6.38 -2.14
C GLY A 76 -10.11 -6.90 -1.00
N LEU A 77 -9.50 -8.08 -1.19
CA LEU A 77 -8.64 -8.73 -0.19
C LEU A 77 -7.44 -7.86 0.21
N LEU A 78 -6.74 -7.28 -0.77
CA LEU A 78 -5.57 -6.43 -0.52
C LEU A 78 -5.96 -5.09 0.13
N ARG A 79 -7.14 -4.55 -0.17
CA ARG A 79 -7.68 -3.37 0.52
C ARG A 79 -7.94 -3.69 1.99
N ASP A 80 -8.62 -4.80 2.25
CA ASP A 80 -8.99 -5.20 3.62
C ASP A 80 -7.73 -5.55 4.43
N ALA A 81 -6.71 -6.16 3.81
CA ALA A 81 -5.41 -6.38 4.42
C ALA A 81 -4.75 -5.04 4.86
N LEU A 82 -4.73 -4.05 3.97
CA LEU A 82 -4.14 -2.74 4.27
C LEU A 82 -4.92 -1.94 5.30
N ALA A 83 -6.24 -2.17 5.42
CA ALA A 83 -7.10 -1.51 6.40
C ALA A 83 -6.78 -1.93 7.86
N LEU A 84 -6.09 -3.05 8.06
CA LEU A 84 -5.64 -3.48 9.40
C LEU A 84 -4.51 -2.60 9.97
N TRP A 85 -3.82 -1.85 9.11
CA TRP A 85 -2.71 -0.99 9.54
C TRP A 85 -3.21 0.34 10.11
N ARG A 86 -2.93 0.58 11.39
CA ARG A 86 -3.20 1.83 12.11
C ARG A 86 -1.97 2.74 12.27
N GLY A 87 -0.77 2.20 12.04
CA GLY A 87 0.48 2.93 12.20
C GLY A 87 1.70 2.12 11.76
N PRO A 88 2.91 2.46 12.23
CA PRO A 88 4.07 1.59 12.14
C PRO A 88 3.78 0.25 12.84
N ALA A 89 4.26 -0.86 12.29
CA ALA A 89 4.16 -2.16 12.96
C ALA A 89 5.06 -2.17 14.19
N LEU A 90 4.59 -2.77 15.28
CA LEU A 90 5.36 -3.00 16.51
C LEU A 90 6.11 -1.73 16.98
N PRO A 91 5.43 -0.59 17.18
CA PRO A 91 6.09 0.68 17.47
C PRO A 91 6.81 0.68 18.82
N ASP A 92 6.41 -0.20 19.73
CA ASP A 92 7.03 -0.39 21.04
C ASP A 92 8.28 -1.30 20.98
N LEU A 93 8.62 -1.87 19.80
CA LEU A 93 9.81 -2.71 19.59
C LEU A 93 10.95 -1.97 18.84
N PRO A 94 12.22 -2.37 19.06
CA PRO A 94 13.36 -1.76 18.38
C PRO A 94 13.36 -1.92 16.85
N ASP A 95 13.78 -0.86 16.13
CA ASP A 95 14.72 -0.94 14.98
C ASP A 95 14.74 -2.27 14.19
N GLY A 96 15.66 -3.13 14.62
CA GLY A 96 16.04 -4.37 13.94
C GLY A 96 15.27 -5.62 14.37
N HIS A 97 14.14 -5.50 15.06
CA HIS A 97 13.32 -6.66 15.37
C HIS A 97 12.82 -7.34 14.09
N ALA A 98 13.08 -8.65 13.95
CA ALA A 98 12.95 -9.37 12.67
C ALA A 98 11.54 -9.27 12.06
N ASP A 99 10.49 -9.44 12.88
CA ASP A 99 9.11 -9.36 12.40
C ASP A 99 8.69 -7.94 12.07
N ARG A 100 9.24 -6.95 12.76
CA ARG A 100 9.02 -5.54 12.43
C ARG A 100 9.59 -5.22 11.05
N VAL A 101 10.80 -5.70 10.76
CA VAL A 101 11.42 -5.60 9.43
C VAL A 101 10.56 -6.32 8.40
N ARG A 102 10.19 -7.58 8.66
CA ARG A 102 9.35 -8.37 7.75
C ARG A 102 8.01 -7.70 7.42
N LEU A 103 7.30 -7.19 8.42
CA LEU A 103 6.00 -6.52 8.23
C LEU A 103 6.17 -5.19 7.49
N THR A 104 7.22 -4.44 7.81
CA THR A 104 7.54 -3.16 7.13
C THR A 104 7.88 -3.37 5.65
N GLU A 105 8.53 -4.49 5.30
CA GLU A 105 8.80 -4.87 3.90
C GLU A 105 7.56 -5.45 3.20
N LEU A 106 6.70 -6.18 3.92
CA LEU A 106 5.50 -6.79 3.34
C LEU A 106 4.43 -5.75 2.98
N ARG A 107 4.26 -4.71 3.79
CA ARG A 107 3.28 -3.64 3.53
C ARG A 107 3.41 -2.99 2.15
N PRO A 108 4.57 -2.46 1.73
CA PRO A 108 4.73 -1.85 0.41
C PRO A 108 4.56 -2.87 -0.73
N ALA A 109 4.88 -4.14 -0.51
CA ALA A 109 4.60 -5.19 -1.50
C ALA A 109 3.08 -5.36 -1.73
N VAL A 110 2.27 -5.39 -0.66
CA VAL A 110 0.80 -5.47 -0.75
C VAL A 110 0.22 -4.22 -1.42
N VAL A 111 0.72 -3.02 -1.09
CA VAL A 111 0.32 -1.78 -1.78
C VAL A 111 0.60 -1.87 -3.28
N ARG A 112 1.79 -2.35 -3.67
CA ARG A 112 2.18 -2.51 -5.06
C ARG A 112 1.27 -3.50 -5.79
N ASP A 113 0.98 -4.64 -5.17
CA ASP A 113 0.10 -5.65 -5.75
C ASP A 113 -1.31 -5.08 -6.01
N ARG A 114 -1.84 -4.30 -5.06
CA ARG A 114 -3.18 -3.67 -5.19
C ARG A 114 -3.27 -2.69 -6.36
N ILE A 115 -2.20 -1.93 -6.63
CA ILE A 115 -2.21 -0.91 -7.70
C ILE A 115 -1.72 -1.43 -9.05
N ARG A 116 -1.11 -2.61 -9.10
CA ARG A 116 -0.43 -3.13 -10.31
C ARG A 116 -1.37 -3.20 -11.51
N ASP A 117 -2.57 -3.75 -11.35
CA ASP A 117 -3.48 -3.95 -12.47
C ASP A 117 -4.10 -2.62 -12.95
N PHE A 118 -4.38 -1.70 -12.03
CA PHE A 118 -4.73 -0.32 -12.39
C PHE A 118 -3.60 0.36 -13.16
N ALA A 119 -2.35 0.24 -12.69
CA ALA A 119 -1.19 0.81 -13.36
C ALA A 119 -0.99 0.24 -14.77
N LYS A 120 -1.18 -1.08 -14.97
CA LYS A 120 -1.18 -1.72 -16.29
C LYS A 120 -2.29 -1.17 -17.20
N GLY A 121 -3.50 -1.02 -16.67
CA GLY A 121 -4.62 -0.41 -17.39
C GLY A 121 -4.31 1.00 -17.87
N CYS A 122 -3.80 1.85 -16.97
CA CYS A 122 -3.37 3.22 -17.29
C CYS A 122 -2.23 3.24 -18.32
N GLN A 123 -1.26 2.33 -18.21
CA GLN A 123 -0.18 2.21 -19.21
C GLN A 123 -0.74 1.84 -20.58
N LYS A 124 -1.69 0.90 -20.67
CA LYS A 124 -2.33 0.53 -21.94
C LYS A 124 -3.08 1.72 -22.55
N ILE A 125 -3.89 2.43 -21.75
CA ILE A 125 -4.67 3.60 -22.21
C ILE A 125 -3.74 4.73 -22.66
N SER A 126 -2.63 4.95 -21.97
CA SER A 126 -1.63 5.98 -22.30
C SER A 126 -0.65 5.57 -23.41
N GLY A 127 -0.87 4.45 -24.10
CA GLY A 127 0.03 4.00 -25.18
C GLY A 127 1.43 3.64 -24.68
N ASN A 128 1.55 3.16 -23.45
CA ASN A 128 2.79 2.85 -22.76
C ASN A 128 3.73 4.06 -22.66
N ALA A 129 3.21 5.22 -22.27
CA ALA A 129 4.01 6.42 -22.08
C ALA A 129 4.93 6.38 -20.84
N GLY A 130 4.76 5.40 -19.95
CA GLY A 130 5.53 5.24 -18.71
C GLY A 130 7.06 5.33 -18.90
N PRO A 131 7.67 4.56 -19.82
CA PRO A 131 9.10 4.63 -20.13
C PRO A 131 9.59 6.00 -20.65
N PHE A 132 8.70 6.84 -21.19
CA PHE A 132 9.04 8.22 -21.57
C PHE A 132 9.06 9.15 -20.36
N PHE A 133 8.07 9.07 -19.48
CA PHE A 133 7.99 9.90 -18.27
C PHE A 133 9.01 9.51 -17.20
N ALA A 134 9.27 8.21 -17.03
CA ALA A 134 10.21 7.65 -16.06
C ALA A 134 11.25 6.72 -16.74
N PRO A 135 12.20 7.27 -17.51
CA PRO A 135 13.21 6.49 -18.19
C PRO A 135 14.28 5.95 -17.22
N ALA A 136 14.62 4.65 -17.34
CA ALA A 136 15.59 3.99 -16.47
C ALA A 136 17.06 4.21 -16.86
N THR A 137 17.34 4.74 -18.06
CA THR A 137 18.71 4.87 -18.57
C THR A 137 19.09 6.32 -18.79
N GLU A 138 20.34 6.65 -18.51
CA GLU A 138 20.87 8.01 -18.63
C GLU A 138 20.70 8.60 -20.05
N ARG A 139 20.90 7.78 -21.09
CA ARG A 139 20.67 8.20 -22.49
C ARG A 139 19.22 8.60 -22.73
N ARG A 140 18.25 7.85 -22.18
CA ARG A 140 16.82 8.17 -22.30
C ARG A 140 16.43 9.37 -21.45
N ILE A 141 17.06 9.55 -20.28
CA ILE A 141 16.91 10.77 -19.46
C ILE A 141 17.34 12.00 -20.28
N ARG A 142 18.54 11.97 -20.89
CA ARG A 142 19.02 13.07 -21.75
C ARG A 142 18.10 13.35 -22.94
N SER A 143 17.57 12.30 -23.58
CA SER A 143 16.62 12.45 -24.69
C SER A 143 15.31 13.09 -24.24
N ARG A 144 14.71 12.62 -23.14
CA ARG A 144 13.50 13.20 -22.52
C ARG A 144 13.72 14.67 -22.14
N ASP A 145 14.83 15.00 -21.48
CA ASP A 145 15.11 16.37 -21.03
C ASP A 145 15.31 17.33 -22.22
N ARG A 146 15.77 16.81 -23.36
CA ARG A 146 15.83 17.57 -24.61
C ARG A 146 14.43 17.84 -25.16
N VAL A 147 13.54 16.85 -25.12
CA VAL A 147 12.12 17.01 -25.49
C VAL A 147 11.42 18.00 -24.56
N TYR A 148 11.59 17.89 -23.24
CA TYR A 148 11.00 18.83 -22.28
C TYR A 148 11.48 20.27 -22.48
N ARG A 149 12.76 20.50 -22.78
CA ARG A 149 13.25 21.84 -23.14
C ARG A 149 12.58 22.39 -24.40
N LEU A 150 12.31 21.52 -25.37
CA LEU A 150 11.66 21.91 -26.62
C LEU A 150 10.17 22.22 -26.39
N LEU A 151 9.49 21.40 -25.59
CA LEU A 151 8.10 21.61 -25.18
C LEU A 151 7.90 22.85 -24.31
N GLY A 152 8.86 23.15 -23.43
CA GLY A 152 8.86 24.36 -22.59
C GLY A 152 9.34 25.62 -23.30
N SER A 153 9.74 25.53 -24.58
CA SER A 153 10.08 26.71 -25.37
C SER A 153 8.80 27.48 -25.75
N ARG A 154 8.92 28.77 -26.08
CA ARG A 154 7.77 29.60 -26.47
C ARG A 154 7.13 29.20 -27.81
N LEU A 155 7.79 28.34 -28.59
CA LEU A 155 7.37 28.00 -29.95
C LEU A 155 6.10 27.11 -29.99
N PRO A 156 5.98 26.02 -29.22
CA PRO A 156 4.76 25.21 -29.20
C PRO A 156 3.70 25.66 -28.19
N ALA A 157 3.96 26.69 -27.37
CA ALA A 157 3.06 27.11 -26.29
C ALA A 157 1.63 27.40 -26.78
N GLY A 158 1.46 28.09 -27.91
CA GLY A 158 0.14 28.36 -28.49
C GLY A 158 -0.58 27.13 -29.04
N PHE A 159 0.17 26.11 -29.48
CA PHE A 159 -0.41 24.83 -29.90
C PHE A 159 -0.92 24.02 -28.70
N PHE A 160 -0.12 23.96 -27.62
CA PHE A 160 -0.53 23.29 -26.38
C PHE A 160 -1.70 24.00 -25.71
N GLN A 161 -1.69 25.33 -25.65
CA GLN A 161 -2.82 26.11 -25.11
C GLN A 161 -4.12 25.81 -25.87
N ARG A 162 -4.09 25.78 -27.20
CA ARG A 162 -5.26 25.39 -28.02
C ARG A 162 -5.73 23.97 -27.74
N LEU A 163 -4.80 23.01 -27.58
CA LEU A 163 -5.14 21.63 -27.24
C LEU A 163 -5.80 21.53 -25.86
N THR A 164 -5.26 22.23 -24.86
CA THR A 164 -5.77 22.19 -23.48
C THR A 164 -7.07 22.95 -23.30
N GLU A 165 -7.22 24.13 -23.92
CA GLU A 165 -8.49 24.86 -23.94
C GLU A 165 -9.56 24.01 -24.60
N LYS A 166 -9.31 23.51 -25.82
CA LYS A 166 -10.30 22.73 -26.56
C LYS A 166 -10.69 21.43 -25.84
N ALA A 167 -9.77 20.79 -25.14
CA ALA A 167 -10.06 19.64 -24.29
C ALA A 167 -10.85 20.02 -23.04
N ALA A 168 -10.51 21.12 -22.37
CA ALA A 168 -11.19 21.59 -21.17
C ALA A 168 -12.62 22.10 -21.46
N THR A 169 -12.84 22.77 -22.60
CA THR A 169 -14.17 23.26 -23.00
C THR A 169 -15.08 22.15 -23.56
N ALA A 170 -14.52 20.99 -23.92
CA ALA A 170 -15.28 19.87 -24.49
C ALA A 170 -15.77 18.84 -23.44
N ILE A 171 -15.40 18.99 -22.17
CA ILE A 171 -15.80 18.06 -21.11
C ILE A 171 -17.00 18.65 -20.35
N GLU A 172 -18.19 18.11 -20.59
CA GLU A 172 -19.34 18.35 -19.73
C GLU A 172 -19.22 17.50 -18.45
N LEU A 173 -18.86 18.15 -17.34
CA LEU A 173 -18.82 17.53 -16.02
C LEU A 173 -20.22 17.57 -15.40
N ARG A 174 -21.02 16.53 -15.63
CA ARG A 174 -22.39 16.37 -15.11
C ARG A 174 -22.56 16.60 -13.59
N GLU A 175 -21.49 16.41 -12.82
CA GLU A 175 -21.47 16.52 -11.36
C GLU A 175 -21.10 17.93 -10.85
N TYR A 176 -20.64 18.83 -11.73
CA TYR A 176 -20.28 20.20 -11.40
C TYR A 176 -20.90 21.16 -12.43
N PRO A 177 -22.18 21.56 -12.25
CA PRO A 177 -22.78 22.57 -13.11
C PRO A 177 -22.06 23.92 -12.93
N ALA A 178 -21.94 24.65 -14.04
CA ALA A 178 -21.20 25.91 -14.17
C ALA A 178 -21.74 27.05 -13.29
#